data_AF-A0AA40B008-F1
#
_entry.id   AF-A0AA40B008-F1
#
_cell.length_a   1.000
_cell.length_b   1.000
_cell.length_c   1.000
_cell.angle_alpha   90.00
_cell.angle_beta   90.00
_cell.angle_gamma   90.00
#
_symmetry.space_group_name_H-M   'P 1'
#
loop_
_entity.id
_entity.type
_entity.pdbx_description
1 polymer ?
#
loop_
_entity_poly.entity_id
_entity_poly.type
_entity_poly.pdbx_seq_one_letter_code
_entity_poly.pdbx_strand_id
1 'polypeptide(L)'
;MGNQPPQHVVHSPIEDEETTQVNLDRLRPVVDTLPLVVWVALAVSGAERFTFYAVTTPWQNYMQNNHDSIAVPGALGLGQATATNISSAFYFLTFLAPVPFAIISDAWLGRYKTLCLSIVLDFCGCLVLFITSLSFVKSEVTKIAGLAVGMVLLGLGTGGVKATASPFIGDQYSIAAPRLVVTKAGGRAVVDRALTLQYIYNVFYWFTNIASLSLIASTYLEKNVGFWAAYLMPVCSISVLLAFLLFWNKSFVKLAPQGNVLPKAGKVVQHAVRGRFRLDAARPAHQAEKWGRVVNWDDEFVSEIGRGLKACVVMACFVPFHLCMNQIANNLVSQAGQMQLGGVPNDMIQALNSIACILLGPLMQNVLYPSLRRVGIAFGPIARMTWAFVAMSTAMAYAAGVQKLIYSRGPCYDHPLACPDAAGGSVPNEINVWVQTPLYFLLAVAEILGFTTLSEYSYSEAPKNMRSLVQALGQLSSGVGSGLGMAVSPVSVDPQILWLYTGLAVSMVVVAPTFWLAFSRYDKAADQLAANSSDQTECSSTQIDRVENTKTD
;
A
#
# COMPACT_ATOMS: atom_id res chain seq x y z
N MET A 1 20.28 8.81 7.57
CA MET A 1 21.15 9.37 6.51
C MET A 1 20.35 10.45 5.80
N GLY A 2 20.77 11.71 5.87
CA GLY A 2 20.02 12.83 5.30
C GLY A 2 20.04 12.79 3.77
N ASN A 3 18.86 12.91 3.14
CA ASN A 3 18.72 13.05 1.69
C ASN A 3 19.34 14.38 1.23
N GLN A 4 20.56 14.33 0.69
CA GLN A 4 21.07 15.42 -0.13
C GLN A 4 20.37 15.40 -1.50
N PRO A 5 20.02 16.56 -2.09
CA PRO A 5 19.42 16.63 -3.41
C PRO A 5 20.37 16.04 -4.47
N PRO A 6 19.84 15.45 -5.58
CA PRO A 6 20.66 14.87 -6.62
C PRO A 6 21.57 15.94 -7.24
N GLN A 7 22.88 15.73 -7.17
CA GLN A 7 23.83 16.59 -7.85
C GLN A 7 23.74 16.31 -9.35
N HIS A 8 23.53 17.35 -10.17
CA HIS A 8 23.52 17.20 -11.63
C HIS A 8 24.86 16.62 -12.11
N VAL A 9 24.80 15.41 -12.66
CA VAL A 9 25.95 14.65 -13.16
C VAL A 9 26.22 15.03 -14.63
N VAL A 10 27.47 15.28 -14.99
CA VAL A 10 27.90 15.55 -16.37
C VAL A 10 28.47 14.26 -16.94
N HIS A 11 27.85 13.74 -18.00
CA HIS A 11 28.31 12.53 -18.68
C HIS A 11 29.49 12.85 -19.59
N SER A 12 30.71 12.45 -19.21
CA SER A 12 31.84 12.35 -20.15
C SER A 12 32.08 10.89 -20.50
N PRO A 13 32.18 10.52 -21.79
CA PRO A 13 32.61 9.17 -22.15
C PRO A 13 34.10 9.03 -21.80
N ILE A 14 34.41 8.20 -20.80
CA ILE A 14 35.78 7.79 -20.51
C ILE A 14 35.93 6.38 -21.05
N GLU A 15 36.94 6.19 -21.90
CA GLU A 15 37.26 4.95 -22.61
C GLU A 15 37.41 3.75 -21.66
N ASP A 16 36.96 2.58 -22.14
CA ASP A 16 36.79 1.31 -21.42
C ASP A 16 38.07 0.71 -20.78
N GLU A 17 39.25 1.34 -20.89
CA GLU A 17 40.52 0.79 -20.38
C GLU A 17 40.88 1.22 -18.94
N GLU A 18 40.47 2.42 -18.47
CA GLU A 18 40.84 2.90 -17.12
C GLU A 18 40.00 2.33 -15.97
N THR A 19 38.87 1.69 -16.26
CA THR A 19 38.00 1.07 -15.24
C THR A 19 38.65 -0.09 -14.49
N THR A 20 39.77 -0.62 -14.98
CA THR A 20 40.42 -1.82 -14.43
C THR A 20 41.33 -1.54 -13.22
N GLN A 21 41.67 -0.28 -12.91
CA GLN A 21 42.64 0.04 -11.85
C GLN A 21 42.11 0.89 -10.68
N VAL A 22 40.89 1.42 -10.76
CA VAL A 22 40.30 2.20 -9.65
C VAL A 22 39.44 1.28 -8.79
N ASN A 23 39.80 1.10 -7.52
CA ASN A 23 38.97 0.44 -6.51
C ASN A 23 37.61 1.17 -6.40
N LEU A 24 36.59 0.65 -7.09
CA LEU A 24 35.23 1.19 -7.15
C LEU A 24 34.62 1.36 -5.74
N ASP A 25 35.04 0.52 -4.79
CA ASP A 25 34.55 0.51 -3.40
C ASP A 25 34.95 1.77 -2.59
N ARG A 26 35.96 2.53 -3.04
CA ARG A 26 36.41 3.75 -2.34
C ARG A 26 35.71 5.03 -2.80
N LEU A 27 34.90 4.95 -3.86
CA LEU A 27 34.24 6.12 -4.45
C LEU A 27 32.85 6.30 -3.87
N ARG A 28 32.46 7.56 -3.64
CA ARG A 28 31.16 7.88 -3.05
C ARG A 28 30.03 7.44 -4.02
N PRO A 29 29.06 6.63 -3.57
CA PRO A 29 27.91 6.28 -4.40
C PRO A 29 27.01 7.50 -4.59
N VAL A 30 26.57 7.74 -5.82
CA VAL A 30 25.68 8.86 -6.19
C VAL A 30 24.48 8.38 -7.00
N VAL A 31 23.38 9.14 -6.89
CA VAL A 31 22.15 8.92 -7.67
C VAL A 31 22.37 9.37 -9.11
N ASP A 32 21.92 8.57 -10.07
CA ASP A 32 22.00 8.89 -11.50
C ASP A 32 21.00 9.98 -11.93
N THR A 33 21.28 10.62 -13.06
CA THR A 33 20.30 11.42 -13.79
C THR A 33 19.30 10.50 -14.49
N LEU A 34 18.02 10.64 -14.16
CA LEU A 34 16.98 9.76 -14.70
C LEU A 34 16.62 10.10 -16.16
N PRO A 35 16.55 9.09 -17.06
CA PRO A 35 16.09 9.32 -18.43
C PRO A 35 14.60 9.69 -18.45
N LEU A 36 14.19 10.44 -19.48
CA LEU A 36 12.81 10.92 -19.64
C LEU A 36 11.78 9.80 -19.57
N VAL A 37 12.12 8.60 -20.08
CA VAL A 37 11.22 7.43 -20.09
C VAL A 37 10.83 7.00 -18.66
N VAL A 38 11.72 7.12 -17.69
CA VAL A 38 11.41 6.83 -16.27
C VAL A 38 10.43 7.86 -15.72
N TRP A 39 10.61 9.15 -16.04
CA TRP A 39 9.67 10.20 -15.63
C TRP A 39 8.28 10.01 -16.23
N VAL A 40 8.20 9.59 -17.50
CA VAL A 40 6.91 9.27 -18.13
C VAL A 40 6.24 8.07 -17.45
N ALA A 41 7.00 7.01 -17.12
CA ALA A 41 6.45 5.85 -16.41
C ALA A 41 5.96 6.19 -14.99
N LEU A 42 6.67 7.08 -14.29
CA LEU A 42 6.26 7.62 -13.00
C LEU A 42 4.97 8.45 -13.11
N ALA A 43 4.87 9.32 -14.11
CA ALA A 43 3.69 10.15 -14.36
C ALA A 43 2.46 9.31 -14.71
N VAL A 44 2.61 8.29 -15.56
CA VAL A 44 1.55 7.30 -15.85
C VAL A 44 1.06 6.65 -14.56
N SER A 45 1.97 6.19 -13.70
CA SER A 45 1.56 5.52 -12.47
C SER A 45 0.89 6.49 -11.48
N GLY A 46 1.35 7.74 -11.42
CA GLY A 46 0.69 8.80 -10.65
C GLY A 46 -0.73 9.11 -11.15
N ALA A 47 -0.94 9.19 -12.46
CA ALA A 47 -2.26 9.45 -13.05
C ALA A 47 -3.25 8.27 -12.86
N GLU A 48 -2.77 7.03 -12.79
CA GLU A 48 -3.63 5.91 -12.39
C GLU A 48 -4.04 6.01 -10.92
N ARG A 49 -3.13 6.37 -10.02
CA ARG A 49 -3.48 6.64 -8.60
C ARG A 49 -4.50 7.77 -8.49
N PHE A 50 -4.33 8.83 -9.28
CA PHE A 50 -5.29 9.94 -9.36
C PHE A 50 -6.68 9.43 -9.71
N THR A 51 -6.77 8.59 -10.75
CA THR A 51 -8.02 7.99 -11.23
C THR A 51 -8.65 7.12 -10.16
N PHE A 52 -7.86 6.28 -9.49
CA PHE A 52 -8.33 5.39 -8.43
C PHE A 52 -8.98 6.15 -7.27
N TYR A 53 -8.30 7.16 -6.70
CA TYR A 53 -8.88 7.93 -5.59
C TYR A 53 -10.05 8.81 -6.02
N ALA A 54 -10.01 9.34 -7.25
CA ALA A 54 -11.09 10.12 -7.81
C ALA A 54 -12.40 9.32 -7.95
N VAL A 55 -12.31 8.08 -8.43
CA VAL A 55 -13.49 7.24 -8.67
C VAL A 55 -14.00 6.57 -7.39
N THR A 56 -13.11 6.17 -6.48
CA THR A 56 -13.47 5.37 -5.30
C THR A 56 -14.04 6.18 -4.13
N THR A 57 -13.57 7.41 -3.93
CA THR A 57 -13.97 8.23 -2.76
C THR A 57 -15.48 8.52 -2.70
N PRO A 58 -16.15 8.90 -3.81
CA PRO A 58 -17.60 9.13 -3.86
C PRO A 58 -18.49 7.93 -3.52
N TRP A 59 -17.95 6.70 -3.53
CA TRP A 59 -18.78 5.50 -3.58
C TRP A 59 -19.65 5.28 -2.36
N GLN A 60 -19.16 5.57 -1.16
CA GLN A 60 -19.97 5.39 0.04
C GLN A 60 -21.24 6.24 -0.04
N ASN A 61 -21.11 7.52 -0.40
CA ASN A 61 -22.24 8.43 -0.60
C ASN A 61 -23.13 8.01 -1.77
N TYR A 62 -22.53 7.68 -2.92
CA TYR A 62 -23.24 7.24 -4.14
C TYR A 62 -24.17 6.05 -3.86
N MET A 63 -23.67 5.06 -3.12
CA MET A 63 -24.40 3.83 -2.82
C MET A 63 -25.37 3.99 -1.65
N GLN A 64 -24.94 4.64 -0.56
CA GLN A 64 -25.71 4.69 0.68
C GLN A 64 -26.94 5.59 0.56
N ASN A 65 -26.75 6.80 0.05
CA ASN A 65 -27.75 7.86 0.14
C ASN A 65 -28.66 7.87 -1.09
N ASN A 66 -29.90 8.31 -0.90
CA ASN A 66 -30.85 8.51 -2.00
C ASN A 66 -30.51 9.80 -2.78
N HIS A 67 -30.97 9.87 -4.03
CA HIS A 67 -30.84 11.06 -4.87
C HIS A 67 -31.44 12.33 -4.26
N ASP A 68 -32.53 12.18 -3.49
CA ASP A 68 -33.24 13.31 -2.89
C ASP A 68 -32.65 13.76 -1.53
N SER A 69 -31.52 13.16 -1.12
CA SER A 69 -30.84 13.51 0.12
C SER A 69 -30.28 14.94 0.07
N ILE A 70 -30.68 15.78 1.04
CA ILE A 70 -30.32 17.20 1.08
C ILE A 70 -29.01 17.43 1.85
N ALA A 71 -28.79 16.71 2.97
CA ALA A 71 -27.61 16.92 3.81
C ALA A 71 -26.31 16.39 3.18
N VAL A 72 -26.38 15.25 2.50
CA VAL A 72 -25.25 14.58 1.87
C VAL A 72 -25.60 14.07 0.47
N PRO A 73 -24.69 14.13 -0.52
CA PRO A 73 -24.94 13.61 -1.86
C PRO A 73 -25.31 12.13 -1.85
N GLY A 74 -26.19 11.72 -2.77
CA GLY A 74 -26.64 10.34 -2.94
C GLY A 74 -27.17 10.01 -4.34
N ALA A 75 -27.30 8.73 -4.65
CA ALA A 75 -27.81 8.29 -5.94
C ALA A 75 -28.61 6.98 -5.91
N LEU A 76 -28.19 5.97 -5.13
CA LEU A 76 -28.78 4.63 -5.18
C LEU A 76 -29.63 4.25 -3.97
N GLY A 77 -29.44 4.88 -2.81
CA GLY A 77 -30.25 4.62 -1.62
C GLY A 77 -30.19 3.19 -1.08
N LEU A 78 -29.09 2.45 -1.28
CA LEU A 78 -28.95 1.04 -0.88
C LEU A 78 -28.77 0.85 0.64
N GLY A 79 -28.60 1.95 1.38
CA GLY A 79 -28.31 1.93 2.81
C GLY A 79 -26.84 1.67 3.13
N GLN A 80 -26.45 2.04 4.35
CA GLN A 80 -25.04 2.06 4.78
C GLN A 80 -24.41 0.67 4.82
N ALA A 81 -25.11 -0.33 5.35
CA ALA A 81 -24.59 -1.71 5.41
C ALA A 81 -24.30 -2.27 4.02
N THR A 82 -25.23 -2.11 3.08
CA THR A 82 -25.08 -2.57 1.70
C THR A 82 -23.94 -1.83 0.99
N ALA A 83 -23.87 -0.50 1.12
CA ALA A 83 -22.78 0.30 0.57
C ALA A 83 -21.41 -0.16 1.10
N THR A 84 -21.30 -0.32 2.43
CA THR A 84 -20.09 -0.82 3.08
C THR A 84 -19.69 -2.19 2.57
N ASN A 85 -20.65 -3.11 2.43
CA ASN A 85 -20.43 -4.46 1.92
C ASN A 85 -19.89 -4.44 0.48
N ILE A 86 -20.52 -3.65 -0.40
CA ILE A 86 -20.11 -3.53 -1.81
C ILE A 86 -18.71 -2.91 -1.91
N SER A 87 -18.41 -1.85 -1.15
CA SER A 87 -17.06 -1.27 -1.06
C SER A 87 -16.03 -2.30 -0.59
N SER A 88 -16.33 -3.05 0.47
CA SER A 88 -15.46 -4.12 0.97
C SER A 88 -15.24 -5.24 -0.06
N ALA A 89 -16.28 -5.63 -0.81
CA ALA A 89 -16.18 -6.61 -1.89
C ALA A 89 -15.27 -6.12 -3.04
N PHE A 90 -15.34 -4.83 -3.38
CA PHE A 90 -14.42 -4.23 -4.36
C PHE A 90 -12.96 -4.28 -3.89
N TYR A 91 -12.68 -3.91 -2.64
CA TYR A 91 -11.32 -3.99 -2.11
C TYR A 91 -10.83 -5.44 -2.06
N PHE A 92 -11.69 -6.39 -1.68
CA PHE A 92 -11.38 -7.82 -1.72
C PHE A 92 -10.96 -8.26 -3.14
N LEU A 93 -11.75 -7.91 -4.15
CA LEU A 93 -11.43 -8.20 -5.56
C LEU A 93 -10.10 -7.56 -5.98
N THR A 94 -9.89 -6.28 -5.66
CA THR A 94 -8.70 -5.52 -6.03
C THR A 94 -7.42 -6.06 -5.39
N PHE A 95 -7.53 -6.67 -4.21
CA PHE A 95 -6.40 -7.31 -3.52
C PHE A 95 -6.13 -8.74 -4.02
N LEU A 96 -7.13 -9.42 -4.58
CA LEU A 96 -7.00 -10.75 -5.17
C LEU A 96 -6.54 -10.70 -6.64
N ALA A 97 -7.01 -9.73 -7.41
CA ALA A 97 -6.75 -9.55 -8.84
C ALA A 97 -5.26 -9.47 -9.25
N PRO A 98 -4.31 -8.92 -8.44
CA PRO A 98 -2.90 -8.90 -8.82
C PRO A 98 -2.30 -10.28 -9.08
N VAL A 99 -2.79 -11.34 -8.42
CA VAL A 99 -2.24 -12.70 -8.52
C VAL A 99 -2.35 -13.26 -9.95
N PRO A 100 -3.55 -13.35 -10.57
CA PRO A 100 -3.67 -13.81 -11.95
C PRO A 100 -2.95 -12.87 -12.94
N PHE A 101 -3.01 -11.55 -12.74
CA PHE A 101 -2.34 -10.60 -13.62
C PHE A 101 -0.81 -10.67 -13.58
N ALA A 102 -0.22 -10.98 -12.42
CA ALA A 102 1.20 -11.24 -12.30
C ALA A 102 1.62 -12.47 -13.12
N ILE A 103 0.85 -13.56 -13.04
CA ILE A 103 1.10 -14.77 -13.84
C ILE A 103 0.98 -14.47 -15.34
N ILE A 104 -0.06 -13.73 -15.73
CA ILE A 104 -0.30 -13.35 -17.13
C ILE A 104 0.85 -12.47 -17.66
N SER A 105 1.31 -11.50 -16.85
CA SER A 105 2.45 -10.63 -17.16
C SER A 105 3.74 -11.43 -17.34
N ASP A 106 4.05 -12.32 -16.41
CA ASP A 106 5.34 -13.01 -16.36
C ASP A 106 5.41 -14.25 -17.26
N ALA A 107 4.28 -14.83 -17.65
CA ALA A 107 4.25 -16.03 -18.50
C ALA A 107 3.92 -15.74 -19.97
N TRP A 108 2.95 -14.85 -20.26
CA TRP A 108 2.31 -14.79 -21.58
C TRP A 108 2.43 -13.44 -22.29
N LEU A 109 1.94 -12.36 -21.66
CA LEU A 109 1.74 -11.08 -22.33
C LEU A 109 2.95 -10.13 -22.21
N GLY A 110 3.76 -10.27 -21.17
CA GLY A 110 4.79 -9.31 -20.81
C GLY A 110 4.20 -8.08 -20.10
N ARG A 111 5.02 -7.44 -19.24
CA ARG A 111 4.63 -6.35 -18.33
C ARG A 111 3.91 -5.20 -19.04
N TYR A 112 4.45 -4.73 -20.18
CA TYR A 112 3.87 -3.60 -20.91
C TYR A 112 2.46 -3.87 -21.45
N LYS A 113 2.23 -5.03 -22.08
CA LYS A 113 0.92 -5.36 -22.64
C LYS A 113 -0.11 -5.60 -21.55
N THR A 114 0.30 -6.24 -20.45
CA THR A 114 -0.56 -6.43 -19.28
C THR A 114 -0.92 -5.10 -18.63
N LEU A 115 0.01 -4.15 -18.53
CA LEU A 115 -0.27 -2.80 -18.04
C LEU A 115 -1.30 -2.08 -18.93
N CYS A 116 -1.11 -2.10 -20.26
CA CYS A 116 -2.08 -1.51 -21.20
C CYS A 116 -3.47 -2.14 -21.09
N LEU A 117 -3.55 -3.48 -20.99
CA LEU A 117 -4.83 -4.18 -20.80
C LEU A 117 -5.52 -3.72 -19.51
N SER A 118 -4.76 -3.60 -18.43
CA SER A 118 -5.26 -3.19 -17.11
C SER A 118 -5.86 -1.77 -17.16
N ILE A 119 -5.18 -0.85 -17.84
CA ILE A 119 -5.64 0.53 -18.02
C ILE A 119 -6.89 0.60 -18.90
N VAL A 120 -6.99 -0.26 -19.93
CA VAL A 120 -8.22 -0.35 -20.74
C VAL A 120 -9.40 -0.84 -19.89
N LEU A 121 -9.18 -1.80 -18.98
CA LEU A 121 -10.21 -2.24 -18.05
C LEU A 121 -10.64 -1.11 -17.10
N ASP A 122 -9.69 -0.35 -16.54
CA ASP A 122 -9.99 0.80 -15.70
C ASP A 122 -10.75 1.90 -16.48
N PHE A 123 -10.37 2.16 -17.75
CA PHE A 123 -11.08 3.12 -18.60
C PHE A 123 -12.51 2.67 -18.86
N CYS A 124 -12.72 1.41 -19.22
CA CYS A 124 -14.06 0.85 -19.42
C CYS A 124 -14.89 0.93 -18.14
N GLY A 125 -14.29 0.63 -16.98
CA GLY A 125 -14.97 0.73 -15.69
C GLY A 125 -15.38 2.17 -15.34
N CYS A 126 -14.47 3.13 -15.50
CA CYS A 126 -14.77 4.56 -15.32
C CYS A 126 -15.87 5.04 -16.29
N LEU A 127 -15.79 4.61 -17.55
CA LEU A 127 -16.74 4.99 -18.59
C LEU A 127 -18.15 4.46 -18.28
N VAL A 128 -18.26 3.22 -17.82
CA VAL A 128 -19.54 2.63 -17.39
C VAL A 128 -20.14 3.45 -16.25
N LEU A 129 -19.36 3.76 -15.20
CA LEU A 129 -19.84 4.57 -14.06
C LEU A 129 -20.26 5.98 -14.49
N PHE A 130 -19.48 6.61 -15.37
CA PHE A 130 -19.83 7.90 -15.94
C PHE A 130 -21.17 7.83 -16.69
N ILE A 131 -21.32 6.89 -17.63
CA ILE A 131 -22.53 6.75 -18.44
C ILE A 131 -23.77 6.48 -17.56
N THR A 132 -23.66 5.58 -16.58
CA THR A 132 -24.79 5.22 -15.71
C THR A 132 -25.15 6.31 -14.70
N SER A 133 -24.24 7.24 -14.42
CA SER A 133 -24.50 8.40 -13.56
C SER A 133 -25.14 9.59 -14.28
N LEU A 134 -25.24 9.57 -15.61
CA LEU A 134 -25.86 10.66 -16.37
C LEU A 134 -27.38 10.70 -16.15
N SER A 135 -27.94 11.91 -16.17
CA SER A 135 -29.35 12.18 -15.86
C SER A 135 -30.36 11.50 -16.81
N PHE A 136 -29.92 11.08 -18.00
CA PHE A 136 -30.77 10.33 -18.92
C PHE A 136 -31.03 8.88 -18.46
N VAL A 137 -30.15 8.30 -17.62
CA VAL A 137 -30.32 6.97 -17.05
C VAL A 137 -31.18 7.08 -15.79
N LYS A 138 -32.49 6.92 -15.94
CA LYS A 138 -33.44 7.00 -14.81
C LYS A 138 -33.65 5.67 -14.08
N SER A 139 -33.38 4.54 -14.74
CA SER A 139 -33.58 3.20 -14.18
C SER A 139 -32.58 2.89 -13.07
N GLU A 140 -33.07 2.68 -11.84
CA GLU A 140 -32.25 2.29 -10.68
C GLU A 140 -31.52 0.97 -10.91
N VAL A 141 -32.19 -0.01 -11.51
CA VAL A 141 -31.61 -1.32 -11.86
C VAL A 141 -30.41 -1.15 -12.79
N THR A 142 -30.51 -0.24 -13.75
CA THR A 142 -29.41 0.05 -14.69
C THR A 142 -28.24 0.73 -13.99
N LYS A 143 -28.50 1.62 -13.02
CA LYS A 143 -27.43 2.26 -12.23
C LYS A 143 -26.70 1.25 -11.35
N ILE A 144 -27.43 0.36 -10.67
CA ILE A 144 -26.86 -0.71 -9.83
C ILE A 144 -26.07 -1.70 -10.69
N ALA A 145 -26.60 -2.12 -11.83
CA ALA A 145 -25.88 -3.00 -12.76
C ALA A 145 -24.62 -2.33 -13.31
N GLY A 146 -24.71 -1.04 -13.67
CA GLY A 146 -23.57 -0.25 -14.10
C GLY A 146 -22.50 -0.13 -13.02
N LEU A 147 -22.90 0.10 -11.76
CA LEU A 147 -22.00 0.11 -10.62
C LEU A 147 -21.30 -1.25 -10.47
N ALA A 148 -22.03 -2.36 -10.47
CA ALA A 148 -21.46 -3.69 -10.33
C ALA A 148 -20.45 -4.02 -11.45
N VAL A 149 -20.82 -3.74 -12.70
CA VAL A 149 -19.92 -3.95 -13.85
C VAL A 149 -18.71 -3.03 -13.77
N GLY A 150 -18.91 -1.74 -13.45
CA GLY A 150 -17.85 -0.75 -13.31
C GLY A 150 -16.85 -1.13 -12.23
N MET A 151 -17.31 -1.56 -11.05
CA MET A 151 -16.47 -1.99 -9.94
C MET A 151 -15.69 -3.27 -10.26
N VAL A 152 -16.28 -4.24 -10.97
CA VAL A 152 -15.55 -5.45 -11.40
C VAL A 152 -14.44 -5.08 -12.38
N LEU A 153 -14.74 -4.25 -13.39
CA LEU A 153 -13.76 -3.81 -14.38
C LEU A 153 -12.62 -3.01 -13.72
N LEU A 154 -12.94 -2.07 -12.83
CA LEU A 154 -11.95 -1.32 -12.06
C LEU A 154 -11.14 -2.21 -11.13
N GLY A 155 -11.77 -3.18 -10.46
CA GLY A 155 -11.06 -4.09 -9.55
C GLY A 155 -10.04 -4.96 -10.29
N LEU A 156 -10.38 -5.43 -11.49
CA LEU A 156 -9.46 -6.17 -12.37
C LEU A 156 -8.36 -5.26 -12.94
N GLY A 157 -8.72 -4.07 -13.43
CA GLY A 157 -7.78 -3.09 -13.97
C GLY A 157 -6.76 -2.63 -12.92
N THR A 158 -7.24 -2.10 -11.80
CA THR A 158 -6.39 -1.67 -10.67
C THR A 158 -5.52 -2.82 -10.15
N GLY A 159 -6.06 -4.05 -10.08
CA GLY A 159 -5.29 -5.23 -9.70
C GLY A 159 -4.13 -5.53 -10.65
N GLY A 160 -4.38 -5.43 -11.96
CA GLY A 160 -3.36 -5.61 -12.99
C GLY A 160 -2.31 -4.50 -13.03
N VAL A 161 -2.70 -3.25 -12.79
CA VAL A 161 -1.76 -2.13 -12.64
C VAL A 161 -0.86 -2.36 -11.42
N LYS A 162 -1.44 -2.72 -10.26
CA LYS A 162 -0.66 -3.04 -9.04
C LYS A 162 0.38 -4.14 -9.27
N ALA A 163 0.04 -5.17 -10.05
CA ALA A 163 0.95 -6.26 -10.36
C ALA A 163 2.12 -5.85 -11.28
N THR A 164 1.92 -4.86 -12.15
CA THR A 164 2.82 -4.60 -13.29
C THR A 164 3.53 -3.26 -13.26
N ALA A 165 2.94 -2.20 -12.67
CA ALA A 165 3.45 -0.84 -12.75
C ALA A 165 4.81 -0.65 -12.05
N SER A 166 4.96 -1.12 -10.81
CA SER A 166 6.22 -0.98 -10.06
C SER A 166 7.40 -1.73 -10.71
N PRO A 167 7.25 -3.01 -11.13
CA PRO A 167 8.26 -3.69 -11.92
C PRO A 167 8.54 -2.97 -13.25
N PHE A 168 7.51 -2.50 -13.94
CA PHE A 168 7.65 -1.82 -15.23
C PHE A 168 8.44 -0.50 -15.13
N ILE A 169 8.24 0.29 -14.07
CA ILE A 169 9.03 1.50 -13.79
C ILE A 169 10.51 1.13 -13.57
N GLY A 170 10.77 0.09 -12.78
CA GLY A 170 12.13 -0.40 -12.52
C GLY A 170 12.85 -0.85 -13.79
N ASP A 171 12.12 -1.46 -14.72
CA ASP A 171 12.66 -1.92 -16.01
C ASP A 171 13.09 -0.77 -16.94
N GLN A 172 12.53 0.43 -16.76
CA GLN A 172 12.91 1.59 -17.56
C GLN A 172 14.33 2.10 -17.22
N TYR A 173 14.86 1.69 -16.06
CA TYR A 173 16.25 1.95 -15.67
C TYR A 173 17.13 0.72 -16.00
N SER A 174 17.64 0.69 -17.23
CA SER A 174 18.40 -0.44 -17.79
C SER A 174 19.89 -0.45 -17.44
N ILE A 175 20.40 0.54 -16.71
CA ILE A 175 21.83 0.65 -16.37
C ILE A 175 22.18 -0.42 -15.32
N ALA A 176 22.98 -1.40 -15.74
CA ALA A 176 23.36 -2.56 -14.92
C ALA A 176 24.77 -2.47 -14.33
N ALA A 177 25.69 -1.74 -14.98
CA ALA A 177 27.07 -1.61 -14.53
C ALA A 177 27.29 -0.30 -13.75
N PRO A 178 28.02 -0.34 -12.60
CA PRO A 178 28.46 0.87 -11.92
C PRO A 178 29.33 1.69 -12.89
N ARG A 179 28.88 2.90 -13.23
CA ARG A 179 29.63 3.83 -14.09
C ARG A 179 30.29 4.89 -13.24
N LEU A 180 31.55 5.19 -13.57
CA LEU A 180 32.24 6.35 -13.03
C LEU A 180 31.65 7.60 -13.64
N VAL A 181 31.25 8.55 -12.80
CA VAL A 181 30.82 9.87 -13.26
C VAL A 181 31.48 10.95 -12.45
N VAL A 182 31.85 12.02 -13.15
CA VAL A 182 32.47 13.18 -12.55
C VAL A 182 31.35 14.13 -12.12
N THR A 183 31.27 14.36 -10.82
CA THR A 183 30.36 15.38 -10.26
C THR A 183 30.80 16.77 -10.73
N LYS A 184 29.87 17.73 -10.80
CA LYS A 184 30.20 19.13 -11.14
C LYS A 184 31.26 19.78 -10.24
N ALA A 185 31.51 19.21 -9.05
CA ALA A 185 32.56 19.61 -8.13
C ALA A 185 33.95 18.99 -8.44
N GLY A 186 34.09 18.27 -9.56
CA GLY A 186 35.33 17.60 -9.97
C GLY A 186 35.61 16.27 -9.25
N GLY A 187 34.74 15.83 -8.34
CA GLY A 187 34.88 14.56 -7.62
C GLY A 187 34.44 13.36 -8.47
N ARG A 188 35.26 12.31 -8.50
CA ARG A 188 34.90 11.00 -9.08
C ARG A 188 33.87 10.32 -8.15
N ALA A 189 32.78 9.84 -8.71
CA ALA A 189 31.73 9.12 -7.99
C ALA A 189 31.26 7.92 -8.81
N VAL A 190 30.72 6.90 -8.14
CA VAL A 190 30.17 5.70 -8.79
C VAL A 190 28.66 5.75 -8.75
N VAL A 191 28.00 5.53 -9.89
CA VAL A 191 26.55 5.37 -9.91
C VAL A 191 26.17 4.05 -9.28
N ASP A 192 25.38 4.11 -8.20
CA ASP A 192 24.78 2.93 -7.60
C ASP A 192 23.34 2.77 -8.11
N ARG A 193 23.08 1.62 -8.75
CA ARG A 193 21.76 1.24 -9.25
C ARG A 193 20.75 1.11 -8.10
N ALA A 194 21.15 0.55 -6.95
CA ALA A 194 20.25 0.34 -5.83
C ALA A 194 19.79 1.69 -5.23
N LEU A 195 20.73 2.61 -5.05
CA LEU A 195 20.45 3.97 -4.59
C LEU A 195 19.56 4.74 -5.57
N THR A 196 19.80 4.59 -6.87
CA THR A 196 18.99 5.23 -7.92
C THR A 196 17.57 4.67 -7.98
N LEU A 197 17.39 3.34 -7.87
CA LEU A 197 16.08 2.72 -7.77
C LEU A 197 15.33 3.15 -6.51
N GLN A 198 16.02 3.27 -5.37
CA GLN A 198 15.43 3.79 -4.14
C GLN A 198 14.91 5.22 -4.35
N TYR A 199 15.68 6.08 -5.02
CA TYR A 199 15.23 7.42 -5.36
C TYR A 199 14.00 7.40 -6.28
N ILE A 200 13.98 6.58 -7.34
CA ILE A 200 12.83 6.42 -8.24
C ILE A 200 11.57 6.02 -7.45
N TYR A 201 11.68 5.05 -6.54
CA TYR A 201 10.54 4.59 -5.74
C TYR A 201 10.09 5.63 -4.71
N ASN A 202 11.00 6.41 -4.12
CA ASN A 202 10.65 7.54 -3.26
C ASN A 202 9.89 8.62 -4.03
N VAL A 203 10.31 8.93 -5.25
CA VAL A 203 9.60 9.85 -6.15
C VAL A 203 8.23 9.28 -6.50
N PHE A 204 8.13 8.00 -6.85
CA PHE A 204 6.85 7.33 -7.10
C PHE A 204 5.87 7.45 -5.92
N TYR A 205 6.36 7.29 -4.69
CA TYR A 205 5.56 7.46 -3.49
C TYR A 205 5.05 8.89 -3.32
N TRP A 206 5.90 9.89 -3.58
CA TRP A 206 5.50 11.30 -3.60
C TRP A 206 4.41 11.59 -4.63
N PHE A 207 4.58 11.11 -5.86
CA PHE A 207 3.57 11.23 -6.92
C PHE A 207 2.23 10.58 -6.50
N THR A 208 2.29 9.42 -5.85
CA THR A 208 1.10 8.70 -5.37
C THR A 208 0.32 9.50 -4.32
N ASN A 209 1.01 10.11 -3.35
CA ASN A 209 0.37 10.94 -2.32
C ASN A 209 -0.19 12.25 -2.88
N ILE A 210 0.48 12.88 -3.85
CA ILE A 210 -0.08 14.07 -4.53
C ILE A 210 -1.31 13.66 -5.33
N ALA A 211 -1.24 12.53 -6.04
CA ALA A 211 -2.34 12.03 -6.83
C ALA A 211 -3.56 11.64 -5.98
N SER A 212 -3.38 11.17 -4.74
CA SER A 212 -4.51 10.85 -3.86
C SER A 212 -5.34 12.07 -3.44
N LEU A 213 -4.78 13.28 -3.52
CA LEU A 213 -5.53 14.52 -3.29
C LEU A 213 -6.60 14.78 -4.36
N SER A 214 -6.63 14.00 -5.45
CA SER A 214 -7.73 14.00 -6.42
C SER A 214 -9.09 13.76 -5.77
N LEU A 215 -9.11 13.07 -4.62
CA LEU A 215 -10.31 12.86 -3.84
C LEU A 215 -10.99 14.18 -3.48
N ILE A 216 -10.24 15.24 -3.15
CA ILE A 216 -10.80 16.55 -2.81
C ILE A 216 -11.58 17.10 -4.01
N ALA A 217 -10.97 17.11 -5.20
CA ALA A 217 -11.65 17.58 -6.40
C ALA A 217 -12.91 16.76 -6.72
N SER A 218 -12.83 15.42 -6.59
CA SER A 218 -13.97 14.53 -6.85
C SER A 218 -15.14 14.77 -5.89
N THR A 219 -14.84 14.86 -4.58
CA THR A 219 -15.84 15.11 -3.52
C THR A 219 -16.56 16.47 -3.69
N TYR A 220 -15.85 17.51 -4.15
CA TYR A 220 -16.49 18.79 -4.45
C TYR A 220 -17.29 18.78 -5.75
N LEU A 221 -16.87 18.01 -6.75
CA LEU A 221 -17.63 17.81 -7.99
C LEU A 221 -18.95 17.08 -7.72
N GLU A 222 -18.93 16.02 -6.89
CA GLU A 222 -20.18 15.33 -6.53
C GLU A 222 -21.15 16.26 -5.79
N LYS A 223 -20.63 17.09 -4.87
CA LYS A 223 -21.45 17.96 -4.03
C LYS A 223 -22.06 19.13 -4.79
N ASN A 224 -21.27 19.79 -5.63
CA ASN A 224 -21.68 21.05 -6.28
C ASN A 224 -22.32 20.85 -7.66
N VAL A 225 -22.03 19.75 -8.35
CA VAL A 225 -22.48 19.50 -9.73
C VAL A 225 -23.22 18.17 -9.86
N GLY A 226 -22.69 17.11 -9.24
CA GLY A 226 -23.28 15.77 -9.22
C GLY A 226 -22.29 14.67 -9.60
N PHE A 227 -22.70 13.41 -9.38
CA PHE A 227 -21.84 12.24 -9.57
C PHE A 227 -21.31 12.06 -10.99
N TRP A 228 -22.04 12.51 -12.01
CA TRP A 228 -21.55 12.44 -13.40
C TRP A 228 -20.29 13.27 -13.60
N ALA A 229 -20.17 14.42 -12.93
CA ALA A 229 -18.99 15.27 -13.03
C ALA A 229 -17.81 14.64 -12.26
N ALA A 230 -18.09 14.07 -11.08
CA ALA A 230 -17.12 13.32 -10.30
C ALA A 230 -16.55 12.11 -11.08
N TYR A 231 -17.37 11.38 -11.84
CA TYR A 231 -16.94 10.25 -12.67
C TYR A 231 -16.39 10.64 -14.05
N LEU A 232 -16.69 11.83 -14.57
CA LEU A 232 -16.05 12.34 -15.79
C LEU A 232 -14.56 12.63 -15.56
N MET A 233 -14.20 13.15 -14.38
CA MET A 233 -12.82 13.46 -14.02
C MET A 233 -11.85 12.26 -14.17
N PRO A 234 -12.12 11.06 -13.60
CA PRO A 234 -11.28 9.89 -13.82
C PRO A 234 -11.30 9.40 -15.27
N VAL A 235 -12.43 9.51 -16.01
CA VAL A 235 -12.47 9.16 -17.45
C VAL A 235 -11.49 10.04 -18.25
N CYS A 236 -11.48 11.36 -18.01
CA CYS A 236 -10.54 12.25 -18.67
C CYS A 236 -9.09 11.93 -18.29
N SER A 237 -8.81 11.72 -17.00
CA SER A 237 -7.46 11.39 -16.51
C SER A 237 -6.91 10.12 -17.16
N ILE A 238 -7.71 9.05 -17.17
CA ILE A 238 -7.26 7.76 -17.70
C ILE A 238 -7.19 7.75 -19.24
N SER A 239 -8.01 8.56 -19.92
CA SER A 239 -7.89 8.75 -21.38
C SER A 239 -6.56 9.40 -21.75
N VAL A 240 -6.15 10.43 -20.99
CA VAL A 240 -4.84 11.07 -21.14
C VAL A 240 -3.74 10.03 -20.87
N LEU A 241 -3.85 9.29 -19.77
CA LEU A 241 -2.88 8.25 -19.41
C LEU A 241 -2.70 7.18 -20.51
N LEU A 242 -3.80 6.70 -21.09
CA LEU A 242 -3.77 5.73 -22.19
C LEU A 242 -3.10 6.33 -23.43
N ALA A 243 -3.41 7.58 -23.78
CA ALA A 243 -2.76 8.28 -24.89
C ALA A 243 -1.24 8.42 -24.68
N PHE A 244 -0.80 8.75 -23.46
CA PHE A 244 0.61 8.83 -23.10
C PHE A 244 1.34 7.50 -23.29
N LEU A 245 0.76 6.39 -22.83
CA LEU A 245 1.36 5.06 -23.01
C LEU A 245 1.47 4.66 -24.47
N LEU A 246 0.42 4.88 -25.26
CA LEU A 246 0.41 4.55 -26.68
C LEU A 246 1.42 5.39 -27.47
N PHE A 247 1.55 6.67 -27.13
CA PHE A 247 2.51 7.57 -27.76
C PHE A 247 3.97 7.18 -27.44
N TRP A 248 4.30 6.90 -26.17
CA TRP A 248 5.66 6.51 -25.75
C TRP A 248 5.99 5.02 -25.94
N ASN A 249 5.08 4.24 -26.54
CA ASN A 249 5.19 2.78 -26.73
C ASN A 249 6.54 2.31 -27.29
N LYS A 250 7.13 3.05 -28.26
CA LYS A 250 8.41 2.67 -28.88
C LYS A 250 9.64 2.98 -28.01
N SER A 251 9.51 3.90 -27.06
CA SER A 251 10.60 4.34 -26.20
C SER A 251 10.72 3.55 -24.91
N PHE A 252 9.66 2.82 -24.51
CA PHE A 252 9.71 1.97 -23.32
C PHE A 252 10.54 0.71 -23.54
N VAL A 253 11.32 0.36 -22.51
CA VAL A 253 12.05 -0.90 -22.44
C VAL A 253 11.05 -2.02 -22.16
N LYS A 254 11.07 -3.06 -23.02
CA LYS A 254 10.18 -4.23 -22.93
C LYS A 254 11.03 -5.47 -22.75
N LEU A 255 11.13 -5.92 -21.50
CA LEU A 255 11.82 -7.16 -21.17
C LEU A 255 10.97 -8.37 -21.57
N ALA A 256 11.64 -9.43 -22.04
CA ALA A 256 11.00 -10.71 -22.30
C ALA A 256 10.52 -11.34 -20.98
N PRO A 257 9.43 -12.13 -21.00
CA PRO A 257 8.92 -12.78 -19.79
C PRO A 257 10.00 -13.69 -19.17
N GLN A 258 10.30 -13.51 -17.88
CA GLN A 258 11.28 -14.32 -17.16
C GLN A 258 10.58 -15.52 -16.48
N GLY A 259 11.26 -16.66 -16.47
CA GLY A 259 10.69 -17.93 -16.00
C GLY A 259 10.17 -17.88 -14.55
N ASN A 260 9.12 -18.66 -14.29
CA ASN A 260 8.41 -18.63 -13.02
C ASN A 260 9.12 -19.47 -11.93
N VAL A 261 9.46 -18.85 -10.79
CA VAL A 261 10.05 -19.51 -9.61
C VAL A 261 8.99 -20.20 -8.75
N LEU A 262 7.70 -19.83 -8.88
CA LEU A 262 6.60 -20.39 -8.09
C LEU A 262 6.50 -21.92 -8.11
N PRO A 263 6.65 -22.64 -9.24
CA PRO A 263 6.55 -24.10 -9.25
C PRO A 263 7.63 -24.78 -8.40
N LYS A 264 8.84 -24.20 -8.33
CA LYS A 264 9.92 -24.71 -7.46
C LYS A 264 9.57 -24.49 -5.99
N ALA A 265 9.13 -23.28 -5.63
CA ALA A 265 8.69 -22.97 -4.26
C ALA A 265 7.49 -23.83 -3.82
N GLY A 266 6.51 -24.05 -4.70
CA GLY A 266 5.35 -24.89 -4.43
C GLY A 266 5.72 -26.34 -4.12
N LYS A 267 6.71 -26.91 -4.82
CA LYS A 267 7.25 -28.24 -4.52
C LYS A 267 7.90 -28.29 -3.14
N VAL A 268 8.72 -27.30 -2.78
CA VAL A 268 9.35 -27.22 -1.44
C VAL A 268 8.28 -27.19 -0.34
N VAL A 269 7.26 -26.34 -0.47
CA VAL A 269 6.15 -26.26 0.48
C VAL A 269 5.36 -27.57 0.53
N GLN A 270 5.09 -28.19 -0.62
CA GLN A 270 4.42 -29.50 -0.68
C GLN A 270 5.20 -30.59 0.06
N HIS A 271 6.52 -30.63 -0.11
CA HIS A 271 7.39 -31.58 0.61
C HIS A 271 7.41 -31.29 2.12
N ALA A 272 7.43 -30.02 2.53
CA ALA A 272 7.35 -29.62 3.94
C ALA A 272 6.00 -30.01 4.59
N VAL A 273 4.88 -29.82 3.88
CA VAL A 273 3.54 -30.21 4.36
C VAL A 273 3.44 -31.72 4.53
N ARG A 274 3.90 -32.50 3.54
CA ARG A 274 3.99 -33.97 3.64
C ARG A 274 4.91 -34.43 4.76
N GLY A 275 5.91 -33.62 5.11
CA GLY A 275 6.82 -33.81 6.23
C GLY A 275 6.32 -33.34 7.60
N ARG A 276 4.99 -33.20 7.80
CA ARG A 276 4.37 -32.67 9.04
C ARG A 276 4.76 -31.21 9.35
N PHE A 277 4.73 -30.34 8.34
CA PHE A 277 5.03 -28.89 8.44
C PHE A 277 6.46 -28.56 8.91
N ARG A 278 7.42 -29.49 8.74
CA ARG A 278 8.84 -29.25 9.01
C ARG A 278 9.55 -28.89 7.71
N LEU A 279 10.11 -27.69 7.62
CA LEU A 279 10.89 -27.28 6.44
C LEU A 279 12.13 -28.16 6.22
N ASP A 280 12.69 -28.72 7.28
CA ASP A 280 13.85 -29.63 7.18
C ASP A 280 13.53 -30.88 6.36
N ALA A 281 12.25 -31.27 6.27
CA ALA A 281 11.84 -32.38 5.42
C ALA A 281 11.99 -32.09 3.93
N ALA A 282 12.08 -30.82 3.52
CA ALA A 282 12.23 -30.40 2.13
C ALA A 282 13.69 -30.17 1.72
N ARG A 283 14.65 -30.29 2.66
CA ARG A 283 16.07 -30.14 2.36
C ARG A 283 16.56 -31.26 1.42
N PRO A 284 17.41 -30.95 0.42
CA PRO A 284 17.99 -31.95 -0.47
C PRO A 284 18.62 -33.14 0.23
N ALA A 285 19.40 -32.92 1.31
CA ALA A 285 20.02 -34.02 2.07
C ALA A 285 18.98 -34.98 2.66
N HIS A 286 17.89 -34.46 3.25
CA HIS A 286 16.84 -35.28 3.86
C HIS A 286 15.99 -36.02 2.81
N GLN A 287 15.76 -35.41 1.64
CA GLN A 287 15.04 -36.05 0.52
C GLN A 287 15.88 -37.14 -0.16
N ALA A 288 17.19 -36.94 -0.27
CA ALA A 288 18.12 -37.93 -0.79
C ALA A 288 18.22 -39.14 0.17
N GLU A 289 18.38 -38.91 1.47
CA GLU A 289 18.56 -39.96 2.48
C GLU A 289 17.28 -40.80 2.69
N LYS A 290 16.12 -40.14 2.76
CA LYS A 290 14.86 -40.83 3.12
C LYS A 290 14.07 -41.37 1.92
N TRP A 291 14.22 -40.75 0.74
CA TRP A 291 13.41 -41.06 -0.43
C TRP A 291 14.23 -41.33 -1.71
N GLY A 292 15.57 -41.22 -1.66
CA GLY A 292 16.44 -41.43 -2.81
C GLY A 292 16.23 -40.42 -3.96
N ARG A 293 15.69 -39.23 -3.66
CA ARG A 293 15.32 -38.23 -4.69
C ARG A 293 16.32 -37.08 -4.73
N VAL A 294 16.87 -36.82 -5.91
CA VAL A 294 17.63 -35.59 -6.19
C VAL A 294 16.64 -34.48 -6.54
N VAL A 295 16.69 -33.38 -5.80
CA VAL A 295 15.83 -32.22 -5.97
C VAL A 295 16.60 -31.05 -6.58
N ASN A 296 15.92 -30.20 -7.35
CA ASN A 296 16.54 -29.13 -8.14
C ASN A 296 16.65 -27.80 -7.38
N TRP A 297 16.78 -27.86 -6.04
CA TRP A 297 16.93 -26.70 -5.15
C TRP A 297 17.94 -27.00 -4.04
N ASP A 298 18.56 -25.95 -3.50
CA ASP A 298 19.59 -26.01 -2.47
C ASP A 298 19.04 -25.71 -1.06
N ASP A 299 19.87 -25.95 -0.05
CA ASP A 299 19.54 -25.71 1.36
C ASP A 299 19.32 -24.22 1.66
N GLU A 300 20.04 -23.34 0.97
CA GLU A 300 19.86 -21.90 1.09
C GLU A 300 18.44 -21.51 0.68
N PHE A 301 17.97 -21.93 -0.50
CA PHE A 301 16.60 -21.64 -0.97
C PHE A 301 15.52 -22.16 -0.01
N VAL A 302 15.71 -23.35 0.59
CA VAL A 302 14.78 -23.88 1.61
C VAL A 302 14.77 -22.96 2.85
N SER A 303 15.93 -22.49 3.30
CA SER A 303 16.02 -21.55 4.42
C SER A 303 15.37 -20.20 4.10
N GLU A 304 15.52 -19.70 2.86
CA GLU A 304 14.87 -18.47 2.41
C GLU A 304 13.35 -18.61 2.44
N ILE A 305 12.80 -19.73 1.95
CA ILE A 305 11.36 -20.01 2.02
C ILE A 305 10.87 -20.02 3.47
N GLY A 306 11.67 -20.54 4.40
CA GLY A 306 11.37 -20.52 5.83
C GLY A 306 11.21 -19.10 6.39
N ARG A 307 12.09 -18.17 6.02
CA ARG A 307 11.99 -16.75 6.38
C ARG A 307 10.76 -16.09 5.76
N GLY A 308 10.53 -16.32 4.45
CA GLY A 308 9.35 -15.82 3.76
C GLY A 308 8.02 -16.29 4.38
N LEU A 309 7.93 -17.55 4.79
CA LEU A 309 6.76 -18.08 5.49
C LEU A 309 6.55 -17.43 6.85
N LYS A 310 7.61 -17.19 7.63
CA LYS A 310 7.51 -16.44 8.90
C LYS A 310 7.00 -15.01 8.66
N ALA A 311 7.50 -14.34 7.62
CA ALA A 311 6.99 -13.03 7.22
C ALA A 311 5.49 -13.08 6.87
N CYS A 312 5.04 -14.12 6.16
CA CYS A 312 3.61 -14.31 5.87
C CYS A 312 2.76 -14.48 7.13
N VAL A 313 3.26 -15.15 8.18
CA VAL A 313 2.56 -15.24 9.46
C VAL A 313 2.41 -13.87 10.11
N VAL A 314 3.48 -13.05 10.11
CA VAL A 314 3.42 -11.67 10.63
C VAL A 314 2.40 -10.83 9.83
N MET A 315 2.39 -10.94 8.51
CA MET A 315 1.42 -10.25 7.64
C MET A 315 -0.02 -10.71 7.90
N ALA A 316 -0.24 -12.00 8.19
CA ALA A 316 -1.56 -12.50 8.54
C ALA A 316 -2.10 -11.89 9.86
N CYS A 317 -1.23 -11.55 10.81
CA CYS A 317 -1.65 -10.84 12.03
C CYS A 317 -2.17 -9.42 11.77
N PHE A 318 -1.86 -8.82 10.61
CA PHE A 318 -2.37 -7.50 10.21
C PHE A 318 -3.77 -7.54 9.59
N VAL A 319 -4.39 -8.71 9.41
CA VAL A 319 -5.75 -8.83 8.87
C VAL A 319 -6.76 -7.95 9.63
N PRO A 320 -6.83 -7.95 10.98
CA PRO A 320 -7.71 -7.06 11.73
C PRO A 320 -7.35 -5.57 11.59
N PHE A 321 -6.07 -5.25 11.37
CA PHE A 321 -5.62 -3.88 11.15
C PHE A 321 -6.09 -3.36 9.79
N HIS A 322 -6.03 -4.17 8.73
CA HIS A 322 -6.61 -3.85 7.43
C HIS A 322 -8.13 -3.59 7.52
N LEU A 323 -8.85 -4.39 8.32
CA LEU A 323 -10.27 -4.18 8.57
C LEU A 323 -10.56 -2.80 9.20
N CYS A 324 -9.73 -2.36 10.16
CA CYS A 324 -9.86 -1.03 10.77
C CYS A 324 -9.53 0.09 9.77
N MET A 325 -8.52 -0.09 8.93
CA MET A 325 -8.17 0.88 7.88
C MET A 325 -9.29 1.04 6.85
N ASN A 326 -9.99 -0.05 6.51
CA ASN A 326 -11.15 0.01 5.61
C ASN A 326 -12.30 0.89 6.15
N GLN A 327 -12.33 1.22 7.44
CA GLN A 327 -13.36 2.12 7.99
C GLN A 327 -13.22 3.55 7.46
N ILE A 328 -12.01 3.97 7.04
CA ILE A 328 -11.74 5.29 6.45
C ILE A 328 -12.64 5.55 5.25
N ALA A 329 -12.70 4.58 4.32
CA ALA A 329 -13.42 4.69 3.06
C ALA A 329 -14.93 4.45 3.16
N ASN A 330 -15.39 3.90 4.29
CA ASN A 330 -16.76 3.41 4.44
C ASN A 330 -17.45 4.10 5.62
N ASN A 331 -17.39 3.49 6.80
CA ASN A 331 -18.19 3.91 7.95
C ASN A 331 -17.81 5.27 8.53
N LEU A 332 -16.54 5.70 8.43
CA LEU A 332 -16.15 7.04 8.90
C LEU A 332 -16.72 8.16 8.01
N VAL A 333 -16.93 7.88 6.72
CA VAL A 333 -17.64 8.77 5.79
C VAL A 333 -19.11 8.89 6.17
N SER A 334 -19.73 7.76 6.49
CA SER A 334 -21.11 7.72 6.97
C SER A 334 -21.26 8.46 8.30
N GLN A 335 -20.34 8.28 9.25
CA GLN A 335 -20.30 9.00 10.52
C GLN A 335 -20.16 10.52 10.29
N ALA A 336 -19.30 10.95 9.36
CA ALA A 336 -19.15 12.36 9.01
C ALA A 336 -20.46 12.95 8.46
N GLY A 337 -21.21 12.17 7.68
CA GLY A 337 -22.49 12.57 7.10
C GLY A 337 -23.60 12.85 8.13
N GLN A 338 -23.45 12.35 9.36
CA GLN A 338 -24.39 12.59 10.47
C GLN A 338 -24.09 13.89 11.24
N MET A 339 -23.01 14.59 10.88
CA MET A 339 -22.47 15.77 11.58
C MET A 339 -22.70 17.06 10.79
N GLN A 340 -22.55 18.21 11.44
CA GLN A 340 -22.55 19.51 10.78
C GLN A 340 -21.28 19.70 9.94
N LEU A 341 -21.46 19.71 8.62
CA LEU A 341 -20.36 19.76 7.64
C LEU A 341 -19.83 21.15 7.33
N GLY A 342 -20.56 22.22 7.65
CA GLY A 342 -20.10 23.60 7.45
C GLY A 342 -19.74 23.96 5.99
N GLY A 343 -20.39 23.32 5.01
CA GLY A 343 -20.11 23.55 3.59
C GLY A 343 -19.08 22.61 2.97
N VAL A 344 -18.43 21.75 3.75
CA VAL A 344 -17.48 20.73 3.25
C VAL A 344 -18.22 19.43 2.88
N PRO A 345 -17.77 18.62 1.90
CA PRO A 345 -18.28 17.25 1.70
C PRO A 345 -17.88 16.32 2.86
N ASN A 346 -18.73 15.36 3.25
CA ASN A 346 -18.44 14.44 4.35
C ASN A 346 -17.30 13.45 4.01
N ASP A 347 -17.26 12.99 2.77
CA ASP A 347 -16.24 12.09 2.24
C ASP A 347 -14.88 12.79 2.01
N MET A 348 -14.85 14.12 1.89
CA MET A 348 -13.60 14.91 1.85
C MET A 348 -12.76 14.76 3.12
N ILE A 349 -13.40 14.53 4.28
CA ILE A 349 -12.73 14.46 5.58
C ILE A 349 -11.66 13.37 5.61
N GLN A 350 -11.81 12.32 4.79
CA GLN A 350 -10.81 11.28 4.59
C GLN A 350 -9.44 11.80 4.10
N ALA A 351 -9.41 12.95 3.40
CA ALA A 351 -8.16 13.60 2.99
C ALA A 351 -7.23 13.91 4.19
N LEU A 352 -7.80 14.09 5.38
CA LEU A 352 -7.04 14.31 6.60
C LEU A 352 -6.07 13.17 6.91
N ASN A 353 -6.39 11.92 6.54
CA ASN A 353 -5.46 10.80 6.72
C ASN A 353 -4.18 11.02 5.90
N SER A 354 -4.32 11.28 4.60
CA SER A 354 -3.17 11.52 3.71
C SER A 354 -2.37 12.77 4.12
N ILE A 355 -3.06 13.85 4.51
CA ILE A 355 -2.42 15.07 5.01
C ILE A 355 -1.63 14.76 6.29
N ALA A 356 -2.22 14.03 7.24
CA ALA A 356 -1.56 13.62 8.47
C ALA A 356 -0.35 12.72 8.19
N CYS A 357 -0.43 11.78 7.24
CA CYS A 357 0.72 10.98 6.83
C CYS A 357 1.88 11.84 6.28
N ILE A 358 1.59 12.84 5.44
CA ILE A 358 2.59 13.76 4.89
C ILE A 358 3.27 14.60 5.99
N LEU A 359 2.49 15.06 6.97
CA LEU A 359 3.01 15.89 8.08
C LEU A 359 3.76 15.06 9.13
N LEU A 360 3.21 13.92 9.53
CA LEU A 360 3.73 13.09 10.62
C LEU A 360 4.86 12.16 10.15
N GLY A 361 4.91 11.76 8.88
CA GLY A 361 5.96 10.89 8.34
C GLY A 361 7.37 11.41 8.61
N PRO A 362 7.72 12.65 8.20
CA PRO A 362 9.01 13.26 8.49
C PRO A 362 9.26 13.46 9.99
N LEU A 363 8.22 13.78 10.77
CA LEU A 363 8.31 13.96 12.22
C LEU A 363 8.71 12.65 12.91
N MET A 364 8.08 11.54 12.55
CA MET A 364 8.39 10.22 13.09
C MET A 364 9.83 9.80 12.75
N GLN A 365 10.27 10.02 11.51
CA GLN A 365 11.59 9.61 11.03
C GLN A 365 12.73 10.48 11.58
N ASN A 366 12.54 11.80 11.65
CA ASN A 366 13.59 12.75 12.01
C ASN A 366 13.60 13.11 13.50
N VAL A 367 12.48 12.96 14.21
CA VAL A 367 12.35 13.35 15.61
C VAL A 367 12.11 12.14 16.50
N LEU A 368 11.06 11.34 16.27
CA LEU A 368 10.71 10.25 17.18
C LEU A 368 11.79 9.16 17.23
N TYR A 369 12.17 8.59 16.07
CA TYR A 369 13.14 7.48 16.05
C TYR A 369 14.53 7.87 16.59
N PRO A 370 15.11 9.03 16.23
CA PRO A 370 16.38 9.45 16.82
C PRO A 370 16.28 9.74 18.32
N SER A 371 15.16 10.30 18.79
CA SER A 371 14.97 10.58 20.22
C SER A 371 14.87 9.30 21.04
N LEU A 372 14.14 8.29 20.56
CA LEU A 372 14.09 6.97 21.21
C LEU A 372 15.46 6.30 21.27
N ARG A 373 16.26 6.43 20.19
CA ARG A 373 17.64 5.94 20.17
C ARG A 373 18.55 6.67 21.17
N ARG A 374 18.39 7.99 21.36
CA ARG A 374 19.13 8.75 22.39
C ARG A 374 18.80 8.29 23.81
N VAL A 375 17.58 7.84 24.05
CA VAL A 375 17.13 7.30 25.35
C VAL A 375 17.53 5.82 25.53
N GLY A 376 18.17 5.20 24.52
CA GLY A 376 18.60 3.81 24.57
C GLY A 376 17.48 2.78 24.34
N ILE A 377 16.31 3.22 23.86
CA ILE A 377 15.20 2.32 23.56
C ILE A 377 15.36 1.80 22.12
N ALA A 378 15.67 0.52 21.98
CA ALA A 378 15.71 -0.16 20.68
C ALA A 378 14.29 -0.30 20.11
N PHE A 379 13.92 0.60 19.20
CA PHE A 379 12.61 0.59 18.54
C PHE A 379 12.65 -0.25 17.26
N GLY A 380 12.71 -1.58 17.47
CA GLY A 380 12.76 -2.60 16.41
C GLY A 380 11.44 -2.72 15.62
N PRO A 381 11.43 -3.41 14.47
CA PRO A 381 10.26 -3.54 13.62
C PRO A 381 9.04 -4.12 14.33
N ILE A 382 9.20 -5.16 15.15
CA ILE A 382 8.08 -5.79 15.87
C ILE A 382 7.50 -4.84 16.93
N ALA A 383 8.36 -4.07 17.62
CA ALA A 383 7.91 -3.03 18.54
C ALA A 383 7.09 -1.94 17.86
N ARG A 384 7.53 -1.45 16.69
CA ARG A 384 6.78 -0.44 15.90
C ARG A 384 5.40 -0.95 15.51
N MET A 385 5.34 -2.17 14.98
CA MET A 385 4.07 -2.82 14.62
C MET A 385 3.14 -3.00 15.82
N THR A 386 3.68 -3.35 16.99
CA THR A 386 2.90 -3.49 18.23
C THR A 386 2.27 -2.15 18.64
N TRP A 387 3.05 -1.07 18.63
CA TRP A 387 2.54 0.28 18.90
C TRP A 387 1.55 0.77 17.83
N ALA A 388 1.67 0.29 16.60
CA ALA A 388 0.68 0.55 15.56
C ALA A 388 -0.70 -0.04 15.91
N PHE A 389 -0.76 -1.28 16.44
CA PHE A 389 -2.02 -1.87 16.91
C PHE A 389 -2.63 -1.07 18.08
N VAL A 390 -1.80 -0.55 18.99
CA VAL A 390 -2.26 0.30 20.09
C VAL A 390 -2.82 1.63 19.57
N ALA A 391 -2.12 2.28 18.63
CA ALA A 391 -2.60 3.50 18.00
C ALA A 391 -3.91 3.27 17.23
N MET A 392 -4.03 2.14 16.52
CA MET A 392 -5.26 1.74 15.82
C MET A 392 -6.43 1.50 16.79
N SER A 393 -6.18 0.83 17.91
CA SER A 393 -7.19 0.65 18.97
C SER A 393 -7.69 1.98 19.50
N THR A 394 -6.76 2.91 19.76
CA THR A 394 -7.06 4.26 20.25
C THR A 394 -7.89 5.04 19.23
N ALA A 395 -7.56 4.93 17.94
CA ALA A 395 -8.35 5.52 16.86
C ALA A 395 -9.78 4.95 16.83
N MET A 396 -9.95 3.62 16.84
CA MET A 396 -11.29 3.02 16.83
C MET A 396 -12.10 3.32 18.10
N ALA A 397 -11.44 3.40 19.26
CA ALA A 397 -12.08 3.83 20.51
C ALA A 397 -12.53 5.29 20.45
N TYR A 398 -11.72 6.17 19.84
CA TYR A 398 -12.11 7.55 19.58
C TYR A 398 -13.29 7.63 18.61
N ALA A 399 -13.29 6.85 17.52
CA ALA A 399 -14.42 6.78 16.58
C ALA A 399 -15.72 6.34 17.27
N ALA A 400 -15.64 5.36 18.18
CA ALA A 400 -16.77 4.95 19.03
C ALA A 400 -17.23 6.08 19.97
N GLY A 401 -16.28 6.80 20.59
CA GLY A 401 -16.57 7.97 21.43
C GLY A 401 -17.28 9.09 20.66
N VAL A 402 -16.81 9.38 19.44
CA VAL A 402 -17.47 10.33 18.53
C VAL A 402 -18.86 9.86 18.15
N GLN A 403 -19.04 8.58 17.83
CA GLN A 403 -20.37 8.04 17.53
C GLN A 403 -21.33 8.18 18.72
N LYS A 404 -20.86 7.86 19.93
CA LYS A 404 -21.65 8.03 21.15
C LYS A 404 -21.98 9.51 21.40
N LEU A 405 -21.06 10.42 21.08
CA LEU A 405 -21.33 11.86 21.15
C LEU A 405 -22.44 12.24 20.17
N ILE A 406 -22.40 11.77 18.92
CA ILE A 406 -23.47 11.98 17.91
C ILE A 406 -24.82 11.54 18.47
N TYR A 407 -24.88 10.34 19.05
CA TYR A 407 -26.12 9.82 19.62
C TYR A 407 -26.59 10.55 20.87
N SER A 408 -25.72 11.29 21.57
CA SER A 408 -26.08 12.10 22.74
C SER A 408 -26.56 13.51 22.42
N ARG A 409 -26.48 13.94 21.15
CA ARG A 409 -26.87 15.28 20.71
C ARG A 409 -28.14 15.22 19.86
N GLY A 410 -29.02 16.21 20.05
CA GLY A 410 -30.20 16.38 19.23
C GLY A 410 -29.86 16.76 17.77
N PRO A 411 -30.85 16.73 16.86
CA PRO A 411 -32.26 16.47 17.15
C PRO A 411 -32.63 14.98 17.20
N CYS A 412 -31.89 14.10 16.51
CA CYS A 412 -32.35 12.72 16.29
C CYS A 412 -31.66 11.63 17.12
N TYR A 413 -30.70 11.97 17.99
CA TYR A 413 -30.02 11.04 18.91
C TYR A 413 -29.56 9.74 18.20
N ASP A 414 -30.05 8.57 18.61
CA ASP A 414 -29.67 7.24 18.12
C ASP A 414 -30.06 6.97 16.65
N HIS A 415 -30.87 7.83 16.03
CA HIS A 415 -31.28 7.70 14.63
C HIS A 415 -31.02 9.00 13.84
N PRO A 416 -29.74 9.36 13.60
CA PRO A 416 -29.38 10.57 12.88
C PRO A 416 -30.12 10.70 11.54
N LEU A 417 -30.58 11.92 11.22
CA LEU A 417 -31.28 12.29 9.97
C LEU A 417 -32.65 11.60 9.74
N ALA A 418 -33.09 10.66 10.58
CA ALA A 418 -34.33 9.90 10.39
C ALA A 418 -35.52 10.39 11.25
N CYS A 419 -35.32 11.38 12.12
CA CYS A 419 -36.37 11.89 12.99
C CYS A 419 -37.22 12.99 12.33
N PRO A 420 -38.46 13.26 12.82
CA PRO A 420 -39.29 14.35 12.30
C PRO A 420 -38.62 15.73 12.37
N ASP A 421 -37.81 15.95 13.41
CA ASP A 421 -37.06 17.18 13.64
C ASP A 421 -35.84 17.32 12.71
N ALA A 422 -35.50 16.29 11.93
CA ALA A 422 -34.46 16.35 10.91
C ALA A 422 -34.88 17.16 9.67
N ALA A 423 -36.13 17.65 9.61
CA ALA A 423 -36.72 18.34 8.46
C ALA A 423 -36.44 17.58 7.14
N GLY A 424 -36.79 16.29 7.10
CA GLY A 424 -36.58 15.41 5.95
C GLY A 424 -35.11 15.00 5.71
N GLY A 425 -34.28 15.00 6.75
CA GLY A 425 -32.86 14.64 6.66
C GLY A 425 -31.95 15.80 6.24
N SER A 426 -32.39 17.05 6.43
CA SER A 426 -31.61 18.26 6.16
C SER A 426 -30.86 18.79 7.40
N VAL A 427 -31.34 18.46 8.60
CA VAL A 427 -30.74 18.88 9.87
C VAL A 427 -29.98 17.70 10.51
N PRO A 428 -28.64 17.69 10.46
CA PRO A 428 -27.81 16.69 11.15
C PRO A 428 -27.74 16.96 12.66
N ASN A 429 -27.18 16.01 13.42
CA ASN A 429 -27.00 16.19 14.85
C ASN A 429 -25.97 17.30 15.14
N GLU A 430 -26.14 17.99 16.27
CA GLU A 430 -25.40 19.22 16.64
C GLU A 430 -23.95 18.95 17.09
N ILE A 431 -23.14 18.43 16.17
CA ILE A 431 -21.69 18.24 16.34
C ILE A 431 -20.99 18.64 15.06
N ASN A 432 -19.90 19.38 15.20
CA ASN A 432 -19.07 19.75 14.07
C ASN A 432 -18.23 18.55 13.58
N VAL A 433 -18.20 18.34 12.27
CA VAL A 433 -17.43 17.26 11.62
C VAL A 433 -15.93 17.27 11.95
N TRP A 434 -15.34 18.43 12.24
CA TRP A 434 -13.92 18.57 12.57
C TRP A 434 -13.52 17.88 13.89
N VAL A 435 -14.49 17.40 14.69
CA VAL A 435 -14.21 16.50 15.81
C VAL A 435 -13.59 15.18 15.35
N GLN A 436 -13.73 14.79 14.07
CA GLN A 436 -13.03 13.65 13.49
C GLN A 436 -11.55 13.92 13.18
N THR A 437 -11.04 15.16 13.26
CA THR A 437 -9.62 15.43 12.91
C THR A 437 -8.62 14.60 13.74
N PRO A 438 -8.73 14.53 15.08
CA PRO A 438 -7.83 13.69 15.89
C PRO A 438 -7.88 12.20 15.51
N LEU A 439 -9.05 11.71 15.09
CA LEU A 439 -9.22 10.33 14.64
C LEU A 439 -8.31 10.02 13.44
N TYR A 440 -8.37 10.86 12.40
CA TYR A 440 -7.56 10.67 11.20
C TYR A 440 -6.06 10.82 11.45
N PHE A 441 -5.65 11.67 12.40
CA PHE A 441 -4.25 11.74 12.82
C PHE A 441 -3.79 10.48 13.55
N LEU A 442 -4.62 9.91 14.43
CA LEU A 442 -4.32 8.64 15.10
C LEU A 442 -4.23 7.48 14.09
N LEU A 443 -5.13 7.46 13.08
CA LEU A 443 -5.09 6.50 11.98
C LEU A 443 -3.79 6.62 11.18
N ALA A 444 -3.36 7.84 10.84
CA ALA A 444 -2.10 8.08 10.16
C ALA A 444 -0.89 7.64 10.99
N VAL A 445 -0.88 7.87 12.31
CA VAL A 445 0.17 7.34 13.21
C VAL A 445 0.21 5.82 13.15
N ALA A 446 -0.94 5.16 13.25
CA ALA A 446 -1.04 3.72 13.15
C ALA A 446 -0.54 3.21 11.79
N GLU A 447 -0.92 3.88 10.70
CA GLU A 447 -0.49 3.56 9.34
C GLU A 447 1.04 3.63 9.17
N ILE A 448 1.67 4.72 9.63
CA ILE A 448 3.12 4.91 9.55
C ILE A 448 3.86 3.85 10.36
N LEU A 449 3.44 3.60 11.62
CA LEU A 449 4.10 2.61 12.47
C LEU A 449 3.85 1.18 11.99
N GLY A 450 2.68 0.92 11.42
CA GLY A 450 2.21 -0.40 11.00
C GLY A 450 2.62 -0.76 9.58
N PHE A 451 2.02 -0.13 8.57
CA PHE A 451 2.18 -0.53 7.17
C PHE A 451 3.54 -0.19 6.58
N THR A 452 4.15 0.95 6.95
CA THR A 452 5.51 1.25 6.50
C THR A 452 6.49 0.20 7.03
N THR A 453 6.41 -0.11 8.33
CA THR A 453 7.26 -1.13 8.96
C THR A 453 6.96 -2.52 8.43
N LEU A 454 5.69 -2.88 8.21
CA LEU A 454 5.30 -4.17 7.65
C LEU A 454 5.90 -4.36 6.26
N SER A 455 5.84 -3.32 5.42
CA SER A 455 6.42 -3.36 4.09
C SER A 455 7.94 -3.51 4.12
N GLU A 456 8.62 -2.80 5.03
CA GLU A 456 10.07 -2.90 5.25
C GLU A 456 10.47 -4.31 5.71
N TYR A 457 9.78 -4.83 6.73
CA TYR A 457 10.01 -6.15 7.30
C TYR A 457 9.77 -7.28 6.29
N SER A 458 8.64 -7.21 5.56
CA SER A 458 8.35 -8.20 4.51
C SER A 458 9.36 -8.16 3.39
N TYR A 459 9.96 -7.00 3.09
CA TYR A 459 11.01 -6.90 2.08
C TYR A 459 12.34 -7.49 2.57
N SER A 460 12.72 -7.25 3.83
CA SER A 460 13.97 -7.76 4.41
C SER A 460 13.95 -9.27 4.61
N GLU A 461 12.80 -9.82 5.00
CA GLU A 461 12.63 -11.26 5.24
C GLU A 461 12.31 -12.07 3.97
N ALA A 462 11.94 -11.40 2.87
CA ALA A 462 11.64 -12.08 1.62
C ALA A 462 12.90 -12.60 0.90
N PRO A 463 12.88 -13.85 0.40
CA PRO A 463 13.93 -14.37 -0.48
C PRO A 463 14.20 -13.44 -1.66
N LYS A 464 15.46 -13.26 -2.07
CA LYS A 464 15.83 -12.35 -3.18
C LYS A 464 15.02 -12.64 -4.46
N ASN A 465 14.78 -13.93 -4.74
CA ASN A 465 14.08 -14.40 -5.93
C ASN A 465 12.55 -14.54 -5.76
N MET A 466 11.99 -14.20 -4.59
CA MET A 466 10.55 -14.39 -4.28
C MET A 466 9.89 -13.16 -3.63
N ARG A 467 10.53 -11.98 -3.68
CA ARG A 467 9.98 -10.73 -3.14
C ARG A 467 8.58 -10.42 -3.66
N SER A 468 8.34 -10.64 -4.95
CA SER A 468 7.03 -10.45 -5.58
C SER A 468 5.96 -11.39 -5.01
N LEU A 469 6.31 -12.64 -4.70
CA LEU A 469 5.37 -13.60 -4.12
C LEU A 469 4.99 -13.23 -2.68
N VAL A 470 5.97 -12.85 -1.86
CA VAL A 470 5.71 -12.41 -0.47
C VAL A 470 4.84 -11.15 -0.47
N GLN A 471 5.08 -10.21 -1.40
CA GLN A 471 4.22 -9.04 -1.57
C GLN A 471 2.81 -9.42 -2.01
N ALA A 472 2.64 -10.38 -2.93
CA ALA A 472 1.33 -10.86 -3.34
C ALA A 472 0.55 -11.52 -2.18
N LEU A 473 1.24 -12.27 -1.31
CA LEU A 473 0.64 -12.83 -0.09
C LEU A 473 0.24 -11.73 0.92
N GLY A 474 0.97 -10.61 0.96
CA GLY A 474 0.58 -9.41 1.71
C GLY A 474 -0.67 -8.71 1.16
N GLN A 475 -0.82 -8.65 -0.16
CA GLN A 475 -2.06 -8.17 -0.75
C GLN A 475 -3.21 -9.12 -0.40
N LEU A 476 -2.97 -10.43 -0.39
CA LEU A 476 -3.98 -11.41 0.01
C LEU A 476 -4.43 -11.21 1.47
N SER A 477 -3.53 -10.92 2.42
CA SER A 477 -3.94 -10.61 3.80
C SER A 477 -4.78 -9.33 3.88
N SER A 478 -4.47 -8.32 3.05
CA SER A 478 -5.33 -7.13 2.90
C SER A 478 -6.72 -7.51 2.37
N GLY A 479 -6.77 -8.41 1.38
CA GLY A 479 -8.01 -8.99 0.86
C GLY A 479 -8.83 -9.67 1.95
N VAL A 480 -8.22 -10.54 2.78
CA VAL A 480 -8.92 -11.19 3.91
C VAL A 480 -9.50 -10.14 4.88
N GLY A 481 -8.77 -9.06 5.16
CA GLY A 481 -9.29 -7.93 5.95
C GLY A 481 -10.54 -7.31 5.35
N SER A 482 -10.57 -7.11 4.03
CA SER A 482 -11.77 -6.64 3.31
C SER A 482 -12.89 -7.67 3.31
N GLY A 483 -12.59 -8.97 3.23
CA GLY A 483 -13.58 -10.05 3.37
C GLY A 483 -14.24 -10.08 4.76
N LEU A 484 -13.46 -9.86 5.83
CA LEU A 484 -14.02 -9.65 7.16
C LEU A 484 -14.90 -8.39 7.21
N GLY A 485 -14.53 -7.34 6.48
CA GLY A 485 -15.34 -6.13 6.30
C GLY A 485 -16.74 -6.43 5.76
N MET A 486 -16.83 -7.32 4.77
CA MET A 486 -18.11 -7.81 4.26
C MET A 486 -18.90 -8.55 5.34
N ALA A 487 -18.24 -9.42 6.12
CA ALA A 487 -18.89 -10.20 7.17
C ALA A 487 -19.46 -9.33 8.31
N VAL A 488 -18.77 -8.23 8.66
CA VAL A 488 -19.24 -7.30 9.73
C VAL A 488 -20.13 -6.18 9.20
N SER A 489 -20.23 -5.99 7.88
CA SER A 489 -21.03 -4.94 7.26
C SER A 489 -22.52 -4.88 7.67
N PRO A 490 -23.21 -5.98 8.03
CA PRO A 490 -24.59 -5.88 8.52
C PRO A 490 -24.73 -5.07 9.81
N VAL A 491 -23.64 -4.92 10.58
CA VAL A 491 -23.58 -4.13 11.83
C VAL A 491 -23.28 -2.64 11.54
N SER A 492 -23.00 -2.28 10.29
CA SER A 492 -22.79 -0.91 9.83
C SER A 492 -24.11 -0.16 9.62
N VAL A 493 -24.95 -0.14 10.64
CA VAL A 493 -26.24 0.59 10.68
C VAL A 493 -26.39 1.25 12.04
N ASP A 494 -27.08 2.39 12.12
CA ASP A 494 -27.42 2.99 13.41
C ASP A 494 -28.48 2.11 14.14
N PRO A 495 -28.36 1.91 15.46
CA PRO A 495 -27.30 2.35 16.39
C PRO A 495 -26.13 1.36 16.53
N GLN A 496 -26.13 0.26 15.77
CA GLN A 496 -25.18 -0.85 15.88
C GLN A 496 -23.73 -0.50 15.49
N ILE A 497 -23.52 0.55 14.69
CA ILE A 497 -22.18 1.02 14.28
C ILE A 497 -21.29 1.41 15.48
N LEU A 498 -21.90 1.84 16.60
CA LEU A 498 -21.16 2.08 17.85
C LEU A 498 -20.50 0.79 18.37
N TRP A 499 -21.23 -0.33 18.31
CA TRP A 499 -20.72 -1.64 18.69
C TRP A 499 -19.69 -2.17 17.71
N LEU A 500 -19.82 -1.84 16.42
CA LEU A 500 -18.79 -2.13 15.42
C LEU A 500 -17.47 -1.47 15.80
N TYR A 501 -17.45 -0.15 16.02
CA TYR A 501 -16.22 0.56 16.40
C TYR A 501 -15.64 0.06 17.73
N THR A 502 -16.51 -0.20 18.71
CA THR A 502 -16.10 -0.75 20.02
C THR A 502 -15.47 -2.14 19.85
N GLY A 503 -16.08 -3.02 19.04
CA GLY A 503 -15.57 -4.35 18.75
C GLY A 503 -14.22 -4.32 18.02
N LEU A 504 -14.07 -3.42 17.04
CA LEU A 504 -12.80 -3.20 16.35
C LEU A 504 -11.71 -2.70 17.32
N ALA A 505 -12.03 -1.74 18.19
CA ALA A 505 -11.10 -1.24 19.21
C ALA A 505 -10.64 -2.36 20.15
N VAL A 506 -11.57 -3.15 20.69
CA VAL A 506 -11.28 -4.28 21.59
C VAL A 506 -10.45 -5.35 20.86
N SER A 507 -10.75 -5.64 19.59
CA SER A 507 -9.96 -6.59 18.81
C SER A 507 -8.49 -6.18 18.72
N MET A 508 -8.20 -4.88 18.56
CA MET A 508 -6.83 -4.36 18.53
C MET A 508 -6.15 -4.41 19.90
N VAL A 509 -6.89 -4.18 21.00
CA VAL A 509 -6.38 -4.36 22.37
C VAL A 509 -5.93 -5.80 22.63
N VAL A 510 -6.60 -6.79 22.02
CA VAL A 510 -6.22 -8.21 22.13
C VAL A 510 -5.07 -8.57 21.19
N VAL A 511 -5.08 -8.06 19.96
CA VAL A 511 -4.03 -8.35 18.95
C VAL A 511 -2.67 -7.78 19.37
N ALA A 512 -2.61 -6.57 19.95
CA ALA A 512 -1.35 -5.96 20.35
C ALA A 512 -0.48 -6.81 21.32
N PRO A 513 -0.99 -7.25 22.49
CA PRO A 513 -0.22 -8.07 23.42
C PRO A 513 0.04 -9.48 22.89
N THR A 514 -0.92 -10.09 22.17
CA THR A 514 -0.72 -11.42 21.58
C THR A 514 0.38 -11.41 20.52
N PHE A 515 0.41 -10.38 19.68
CA PHE A 515 1.47 -10.15 18.71
C PHE A 515 2.82 -9.93 19.39
N TRP A 516 2.88 -9.05 20.41
CA TRP A 516 4.12 -8.83 21.15
C TRP A 516 4.66 -10.11 21.80
N LEU A 517 3.80 -10.90 22.46
CA LEU A 517 4.23 -12.15 23.10
C LEU A 517 4.70 -13.19 22.08
N ALA A 518 4.05 -13.27 20.91
CA ALA A 518 4.41 -14.21 19.86
C ALA A 518 5.71 -13.83 19.13
N PHE A 519 5.95 -12.53 18.89
CA PHE A 519 7.01 -12.08 17.99
C PHE A 519 8.15 -11.29 18.63
N SER A 520 8.03 -10.84 19.89
CA SER A 520 9.11 -10.05 20.57
C SER A 520 10.46 -10.76 20.65
N ARG A 521 10.48 -12.09 20.54
CA ARG A 521 11.73 -12.88 20.49
C ARG A 521 12.49 -12.70 19.18
N TYR A 522 11.82 -12.32 18.08
CA TYR A 522 12.48 -12.11 16.79
C TYR A 522 13.32 -10.83 16.77
N ASP A 523 12.85 -9.74 17.40
CA ASP A 523 13.65 -8.51 17.56
C ASP A 523 14.95 -8.82 18.33
N LYS A 524 14.86 -9.59 19.43
CA LYS A 524 16.05 -9.97 20.23
C LYS A 524 17.04 -10.86 19.48
N ALA A 525 16.56 -11.75 18.63
CA ALA A 525 17.42 -12.63 17.84
C ALA A 525 18.13 -11.86 16.72
N ALA A 526 17.46 -10.90 16.08
CA ALA A 526 18.05 -10.01 15.08
C ALA A 526 19.12 -9.10 15.69
N ASP A 527 18.86 -8.54 16.87
CA ASP A 527 19.84 -7.71 17.61
C ASP A 527 21.08 -8.53 18.02
N GLN A 528 20.90 -9.79 18.43
CA GLN A 528 22.02 -10.70 18.76
C GLN A 528 22.86 -11.09 17.54
N LEU A 529 22.22 -11.33 16.38
CA LEU A 529 22.91 -11.59 15.12
C LEU A 529 23.70 -10.37 14.65
N ALA A 530 23.13 -9.17 14.78
CA ALA A 530 23.79 -7.92 14.43
C ALA A 530 24.97 -7.61 15.37
N ALA A 531 24.83 -7.85 16.68
CA ALA A 531 25.91 -7.71 17.65
C ALA A 531 27.06 -8.70 17.39
N ASN A 532 26.74 -9.96 17.07
CA ASN A 532 27.75 -10.96 16.73
C ASN A 532 28.46 -10.67 15.39
N SER A 533 27.76 -10.08 14.42
CA SER A 533 28.39 -9.70 13.15
C SER A 533 29.24 -8.44 13.28
N SER A 534 28.87 -7.46 14.11
CA SER A 534 29.76 -6.33 14.44
C SER A 534 31.02 -6.80 15.16
N ASP A 535 30.89 -7.73 16.11
CA ASP A 535 32.06 -8.32 16.81
C ASP A 535 32.95 -9.11 15.84
N GLN A 536 32.39 -9.84 14.87
CA GLN A 536 33.18 -10.52 13.83
C GLN A 536 33.84 -9.54 12.85
N THR A 537 33.21 -8.40 12.54
CA THR A 537 33.76 -7.36 11.66
C THR A 537 34.88 -6.57 12.35
N GLU A 538 34.74 -6.30 13.65
CA GLU A 538 35.81 -5.75 14.49
C GLU A 538 36.97 -6.74 14.68
N CYS A 539 36.68 -8.03 14.90
CA CYS A 539 37.73 -9.04 15.06
C CYS A 539 38.50 -9.30 13.76
N SER A 540 37.86 -9.18 12.60
CA SER A 540 38.51 -9.33 11.28
C SER A 540 39.28 -8.08 10.86
N SER A 541 38.78 -6.87 11.12
CA SER A 541 39.56 -5.63 10.93
C SER A 541 40.79 -5.57 11.84
N THR A 542 40.67 -5.98 13.10
CA THR A 542 41.82 -6.07 14.04
C THR A 542 42.86 -7.11 13.61
N GLN A 543 42.45 -8.18 12.93
CA GLN A 543 43.38 -9.16 12.35
C GLN A 543 44.07 -8.63 11.08
N ILE A 544 43.38 -7.87 10.23
CA ILE A 544 43.97 -7.25 9.03
C ILE A 544 45.02 -6.20 9.42
N ASP A 545 44.73 -5.36 10.41
CA ASP A 545 45.68 -4.36 10.94
C ASP A 545 46.92 -5.01 11.58
N ARG A 546 46.78 -6.19 12.21
CA ARG A 546 47.93 -6.95 12.73
C ARG A 546 48.79 -7.60 11.64
N VAL A 547 48.20 -7.97 10.50
CA VAL A 547 48.91 -8.57 9.37
C VAL A 547 49.61 -7.51 8.51
N GLU A 548 49.09 -6.28 8.43
CA GLU A 548 49.80 -5.16 7.78
C GLU A 548 50.99 -4.67 8.62
N ASN A 549 50.87 -4.62 9.95
CA ASN A 549 51.98 -4.23 10.84
C ASN A 549 53.09 -5.29 11.00
N THR A 550 52.89 -6.53 10.56
CA THR A 550 53.95 -7.57 10.56
C THR A 550 54.69 -7.69 9.23
N LYS A 551 54.29 -6.93 8.20
CA LYS A 551 54.99 -6.85 6.90
C LYS A 551 55.89 -5.61 6.76
N THR A 552 56.01 -4.81 7.81
CA THR A 552 56.76 -3.54 7.81
C THR A 552 57.99 -3.53 8.73
N ASP A 553 58.37 -4.68 9.31
CA ASP A 553 59.63 -4.87 10.05
C ASP A 553 60.57 -5.85 9.34
#